data_AF-M5RJN1-F1
#
_entry.id   AF-M5RJN1-F1
#
_cell.length_a   1.000
_cell.length_b   1.000
_cell.length_c   1.000
_cell.angle_alpha   90.00
_cell.angle_beta   90.00
_cell.angle_gamma   90.00
#
_symmetry.space_group_name_H-M   'P 1'
#
loop_
_entity.id
_entity.type
_entity.pdbx_description
1 polymer ?
#
loop_
_entity_poly.entity_id
_entity_poly.type
_entity_poly.pdbx_seq_one_letter_code
_entity_poly.pdbx_strand_id
1 'polypeptide(L)'
;MHLGKPGYAFFTSSMVILAFATLFSVAIFPNFMLSTIDPAYSVTLDNARSSQQTLGTMLIIAAIGIPCVLSYTVTIYWIFRGKVKLDPHSY
;
A
#
# COMPACT_ATOMS: atom_id res chain seq x y z
N MET A 1 -11.90 -12.52 16.44
CA MET A 1 -13.01 -12.82 15.51
C MET A 1 -14.29 -13.22 16.26
N HIS A 2 -14.69 -12.48 17.30
CA HIS A 2 -15.76 -12.92 18.22
C HIS A 2 -17.09 -12.12 18.09
N LEU A 3 -17.13 -11.00 17.36
CA LEU A 3 -18.29 -10.10 17.30
C LEU A 3 -19.15 -10.21 16.01
N GLY A 4 -18.93 -11.22 15.17
CA GLY A 4 -19.75 -11.43 13.94
C GLY A 4 -19.67 -10.30 12.90
N LYS A 5 -18.74 -9.35 13.04
CA LYS A 5 -18.51 -8.21 12.14
C LYS A 5 -17.22 -8.38 11.32
N PRO A 6 -17.24 -9.16 10.23
CA PRO A 6 -16.02 -9.47 9.46
C PRO A 6 -15.39 -8.22 8.82
N GLY A 7 -16.18 -7.19 8.48
CA GLY A 7 -15.66 -5.94 7.91
C GLY A 7 -14.72 -5.18 8.84
N TYR A 8 -14.99 -5.19 10.16
CA TYR A 8 -14.09 -4.57 11.14
C TYR A 8 -12.79 -5.35 11.27
N ALA A 9 -12.85 -6.69 11.25
CA ALA A 9 -11.65 -7.52 11.30
C ALA A 9 -10.74 -7.24 10.09
N PHE A 10 -11.32 -7.16 8.88
CA PHE A 10 -10.58 -6.79 7.67
C PHE A 10 -9.91 -5.42 7.81
N PHE A 11 -10.67 -4.39 8.17
CA PHE A 11 -10.15 -3.03 8.32
C PHE A 11 -9.03 -2.93 9.36
N THR A 12 -9.20 -3.55 10.53
CA THR A 12 -8.16 -3.56 11.58
C THR A 12 -6.90 -4.29 11.12
N SER A 13 -7.02 -5.41 10.39
CA SER A 13 -5.85 -6.11 9.85
C SER A 13 -5.09 -5.27 8.81
N SER A 14 -5.80 -4.58 7.92
CA SER A 14 -5.20 -3.64 6.96
C SER A 14 -4.50 -2.48 7.67
N MET A 15 -5.11 -1.89 8.71
CA MET A 15 -4.49 -0.85 9.52
C MET A 15 -3.22 -1.32 10.22
N VAL A 16 -3.21 -2.54 10.75
CA VAL A 16 -2.03 -3.12 11.40
C VAL A 16 -0.87 -3.27 10.40
N ILE A 17 -1.15 -3.79 9.21
CA ILE A 17 -0.14 -3.90 8.13
C ILE A 17 0.42 -2.51 7.77
N LEU A 18 -0.46 -1.52 7.60
CA LEU A 18 -0.05 -0.14 7.34
C LEU A 18 0.80 0.44 8.48
N ALA A 19 0.42 0.21 9.74
CA ALA A 19 1.14 0.69 10.91
C ALA A 19 2.55 0.08 11.02
N PHE A 20 2.70 -1.21 10.71
CA PHE A 20 4.03 -1.83 10.69
C PHE A 20 4.91 -1.30 9.56
N ALA A 21 4.33 -1.11 8.37
CA ALA A 21 5.04 -0.53 7.24
C ALA A 21 5.53 0.89 7.56
N THR A 22 4.65 1.74 8.11
CA THR A 22 5.03 3.12 8.48
C THR A 22 6.02 3.17 9.62
N LEU A 23 5.89 2.30 10.64
CA LEU A 23 6.85 2.20 11.73
C LEU A 23 8.27 1.91 11.20
N PHE A 24 8.39 0.96 10.27
CA PHE A 24 9.67 0.64 9.64
C PHE A 24 10.20 1.82 8.80
N SER A 25 9.35 2.48 8.02
CA SER A 25 9.75 3.65 7.24
C SER A 25 10.25 4.80 8.11
N VAL A 26 9.59 5.08 9.25
CA VAL A 26 10.01 6.14 10.19
C VAL A 26 11.30 5.76 10.90
N ALA A 27 11.52 4.48 11.21
CA ALA A 27 12.72 4.01 11.90
C ALA A 27 14.01 4.17 11.07
N ILE A 28 13.94 4.06 9.73
CA ILE A 28 15.13 4.11 8.86
C ILE A 28 15.33 5.50 8.24
N PHE A 29 14.30 6.36 8.26
CA PHE A 29 14.40 7.75 7.79
C PHE A 29 15.57 8.49 8.47
N PRO A 30 16.43 9.21 7.73
CA PRO A 30 16.33 9.63 6.32
C PRO A 30 16.99 8.68 5.29
N ASN A 31 17.45 7.51 5.73
CA ASN A 31 18.09 6.53 4.86
C ASN A 31 17.05 5.54 4.33
N PHE A 32 17.30 4.98 3.15
CA PHE A 32 16.56 3.82 2.64
C PHE A 32 17.31 2.52 2.91
N MET A 33 18.65 2.56 2.78
CA MET A 33 19.53 1.43 3.07
C MET A 33 20.86 1.96 3.61
N LEU A 34 21.26 1.46 4.78
CA LEU A 34 22.57 1.73 5.38
C LEU A 34 23.61 0.77 4.83
N SER A 35 24.77 1.28 4.45
CA SER A 35 25.89 0.45 4.00
C SER A 35 26.70 -0.06 5.19
N THR A 36 27.01 -1.36 5.22
CA THR A 36 27.83 -1.99 6.28
C THR A 36 29.33 -1.87 6.00
N ILE A 37 29.74 -1.49 4.79
CA ILE A 37 31.15 -1.43 4.36
C ILE A 37 31.74 -0.03 4.56
N ASP A 38 31.00 1.00 4.17
CA ASP A 38 31.40 2.41 4.35
C ASP A 38 30.14 3.29 4.40
N PRO A 39 29.99 4.16 5.43
CA PRO A 39 28.86 5.07 5.57
C PRO A 39 28.66 6.01 4.36
N ALA A 40 29.68 6.27 3.55
CA ALA A 40 29.60 7.10 2.34
C ALA A 40 28.75 6.49 1.22
N TYR A 41 28.57 5.17 1.18
CA TYR A 41 27.69 4.49 0.20
C TYR A 41 26.27 4.27 0.71
N SER A 42 25.87 4.93 1.80
CA SER A 42 24.50 4.84 2.30
C SER A 42 23.53 5.51 1.32
N VAL A 43 22.42 4.82 1.02
CA VAL A 43 21.38 5.33 0.13
C VAL A 43 20.48 6.25 0.94
N THR A 44 20.81 7.53 0.94
CA THR A 44 20.06 8.63 1.56
C THR A 44 18.96 9.16 0.62
N LEU A 45 17.95 9.82 1.18
CA LEU A 45 16.85 10.44 0.41
C LEU A 45 17.35 11.39 -0.70
N ASP A 46 18.42 12.14 -0.45
CA ASP A 46 18.96 13.11 -1.41
C ASP A 46 19.66 12.46 -2.61
N ASN A 47 20.29 11.30 -2.40
CA ASN A 47 20.99 10.55 -3.44
C ASN A 47 20.07 9.58 -4.19
N ALA A 48 18.99 9.12 -3.55
CA ALA A 48 18.07 8.13 -4.12
C ALA A 48 16.97 8.73 -5.02
N ARG A 49 16.77 10.05 -4.98
CA ARG A 49 15.70 10.71 -5.75
C ARG A 49 16.08 10.90 -7.22
N SER A 50 15.14 10.63 -8.12
CA SER A 50 15.24 10.97 -9.54
C SER A 50 15.24 12.49 -9.76
N SER A 51 15.61 12.92 -10.98
CA SER A 51 15.57 14.35 -11.35
C SER A 51 14.18 14.97 -11.12
N GLN A 52 14.15 16.25 -10.75
CA GLN A 52 12.90 16.96 -10.43
C GLN A 52 11.88 16.92 -11.57
N GLN A 53 12.34 16.99 -12.82
CA GLN A 53 11.46 16.94 -13.99
C GLN A 53 10.80 15.56 -14.12
N THR A 54 11.59 14.48 -14.02
CA THR A 54 11.08 13.11 -14.09
C THR A 54 10.13 12.79 -12.94
N LEU A 55 10.48 13.23 -11.72
CA LEU A 55 9.64 13.05 -10.54
C LEU A 55 8.28 13.76 -10.70
N GLY A 56 8.29 14.98 -11.25
CA GLY A 56 7.07 15.73 -11.55
C GLY A 56 6.17 15.03 -12.57
N THR A 57 6.74 14.53 -13.67
CA THR A 57 5.97 13.78 -14.67
C THR A 57 5.36 12.50 -14.10
N MET A 58 6.14 11.73 -13.32
CA MET A 58 5.64 10.50 -12.69
C MET A 58 4.54 10.80 -11.66
N LEU A 59 4.64 11.91 -10.93
CA LEU A 59 3.60 12.35 -9.99
C LEU A 59 2.28 12.64 -10.70
N ILE A 60 2.30 13.31 -11.86
CA ILE A 60 1.10 13.59 -12.65
C ILE A 60 0.45 12.28 -13.11
N ILE A 61 1.25 11.34 -13.61
CA ILE A 61 0.77 10.03 -14.04
C ILE A 61 0.16 9.27 -12.86
N ALA A 62 0.84 9.23 -11.71
CA ALA A 62 0.32 8.56 -10.51
C ALA A 62 -0.96 9.23 -9.99
N ALA A 63 -1.04 10.56 -10.03
CA ALA A 63 -2.20 11.33 -9.58
C ALA A 63 -3.46 11.03 -10.40
N ILE A 64 -3.33 10.67 -11.68
CA ILE A 64 -4.44 10.27 -12.55
C ILE A 64 -4.67 8.75 -12.50
N GLY A 65 -3.59 7.96 -12.48
CA GLY A 65 -3.65 6.51 -12.50
C GLY A 65 -4.23 5.90 -11.22
N ILE A 66 -3.80 6.38 -10.05
CA ILE A 66 -4.28 5.89 -8.75
C ILE A 66 -5.80 6.02 -8.59
N PRO A 67 -6.44 7.19 -8.81
CA PRO A 67 -7.89 7.30 -8.66
C PRO A 67 -8.66 6.44 -9.67
N CYS A 68 -8.11 6.22 -10.88
CA CYS A 68 -8.69 5.32 -11.87
C CYS A 68 -8.69 3.86 -11.39
N VAL A 69 -7.57 3.38 -10.85
CA VAL A 69 -7.47 2.01 -10.31
C VAL A 69 -8.32 1.83 -9.06
N LEU A 70 -8.36 2.84 -8.18
CA LEU A 70 -9.18 2.81 -6.97
C LEU A 70 -10.67 2.79 -7.30
N SER A 71 -11.13 3.59 -8.28
CA SER A 71 -12.55 3.61 -8.67
C SER A 71 -13.00 2.25 -9.22
N TYR A 72 -12.19 1.62 -10.05
CA TYR A 72 -12.44 0.27 -10.55
C TYR A 72 -12.50 -0.75 -9.40
N THR A 73 -11.51 -0.73 -8.50
CA THR A 73 -11.45 -1.66 -7.36
C THR A 73 -12.68 -1.50 -6.47
N VAL A 74 -13.04 -0.26 -6.09
CA VAL A 74 -14.23 0.02 -5.27
C VAL A 74 -15.51 -0.45 -5.95
N THR A 75 -15.64 -0.22 -7.26
CA THR A 75 -16.82 -0.64 -8.03
C THR A 75 -16.99 -2.16 -8.02
N ILE A 76 -15.92 -2.92 -8.19
CA ILE A 76 -15.95 -4.40 -8.11
C ILE A 76 -16.36 -4.86 -6.71
N TYR A 77 -15.72 -4.33 -5.67
CA TYR A 77 -16.08 -4.69 -4.29
C TYR A 77 -17.54 -4.33 -3.96
N TRP A 78 -18.07 -3.29 -4.57
CA TRP A 78 -19.47 -2.89 -4.42
C TRP A 78 -20.43 -3.83 -5.18
N ILE A 79 -20.11 -4.20 -6.42
CA ILE A 79 -20.90 -5.13 -7.24
C ILE A 79 -20.94 -6.52 -6.59
N PHE A 80 -19.80 -7.04 -6.15
CA PHE A 80 -19.69 -8.36 -5.50
C PHE A 80 -19.96 -8.31 -3.99
N ARG A 81 -20.64 -7.27 -3.50
CA ARG A 81 -21.01 -7.17 -2.09
C ARG A 81 -22.09 -8.19 -1.75
N GLY A 82 -21.69 -9.37 -1.31
CA GLY A 82 -22.60 -10.42 -0.86
C GLY A 82 -21.84 -11.64 -0.32
N LYS A 83 -22.49 -12.43 0.52
CA LYS A 83 -21.95 -13.74 0.91
C LYS A 83 -22.22 -14.73 -0.23
N VAL A 84 -21.19 -15.45 -0.67
CA VAL A 84 -21.36 -16.57 -1.60
C VAL A 84 -22.22 -17.62 -0.90
N LYS A 85 -23.37 -17.97 -1.50
CA LYS A 85 -24.20 -19.09 -1.04
C LYS A 85 -23.73 -20.32 -1.80
N LEU A 86 -23.30 -21.34 -1.06
CA LEU A 86 -22.98 -22.64 -1.64
C LEU A 86 -24.30 -23.33 -1.96
N ASP A 87 -24.56 -23.56 -3.23
CA ASP A 87 -25.68 -24.38 -3.71
C ASP A 87 -25.20 -25.85 -3.85
N PRO A 88 -26.07 -26.87 -3.74
CA PRO A 88 -25.69 -28.28 -3.90
C PRO A 88 -24.96 -28.63 -5.20
N HIS A 89 -25.01 -27.76 -6.22
CA HIS A 89 -24.28 -27.89 -7.49
C HIS A 89 -22.98 -27.08 -7.57
N SER A 90 -22.56 -26.42 -6.49
CA SER A 90 -21.23 -25.80 -6.38
C SER A 90 -20.22 -26.90 -6.06
N TYR A 91 -19.45 -27.32 -7.07
CA TYR A 91 -18.36 -28.29 -6.94
C TYR A 91 -17.29 -27.87 -5.94
#